data_AF-V6HWM2-F1
#
_entry.id   AF-V6HWM2-F1
#
_cell.length_a   1.000
_cell.length_b   1.000
_cell.length_c   1.000
_cell.angle_alpha   90.00
_cell.angle_beta   90.00
_cell.angle_gamma   90.00
#
_symmetry.space_group_name_H-M   'P 1'
#
loop_
_entity.id
_entity.type
_entity.pdbx_description
1 polymer ?
#
loop_
_entity_poly.entity_id
_entity_poly.type
_entity_poly.pdbx_seq_one_letter_code
_entity_poly.pdbx_strand_id
1 'polypeptide(L)'
;MKGFPDTIISVFPNAQVQLCIVHMVRNSLKWVSYKQRKELVVDLKAIYKSPSEEIAKKSLDDFSTKWDSQYPMISKSWRSNWDSVIPFLAYPPNIRKAIYTTNAIESMNMGLRKIIKNRGSFPNDEAAIKLLYLALNNMSKK
;
A
#
# COMPACT_ATOMS: atom_id res chain seq x y z
N MET A 1 10.81 -4.98 3.01
CA MET A 1 12.14 -4.54 3.47
C MET A 1 12.28 -4.96 4.92
N LYS A 2 13.27 -5.79 5.25
CA LYS A 2 13.57 -6.09 6.66
C LYS A 2 14.29 -4.88 7.27
N GLY A 3 13.95 -4.50 8.50
CA GLY A 3 14.62 -3.43 9.24
C GLY A 3 14.21 -1.99 8.93
N PHE A 4 13.43 -1.73 7.88
CA PHE A 4 13.04 -0.34 7.55
C PHE A 4 12.19 0.36 8.65
N PRO A 5 11.17 -0.28 9.24
CA PRO A 5 10.44 0.30 10.37
C PRO A 5 11.35 0.62 11.56
N ASP A 6 12.25 -0.30 11.89
CA ASP A 6 13.17 -0.17 13.03
C ASP A 6 14.12 1.02 12.83
N THR A 7 14.64 1.21 11.61
CA THR A 7 15.49 2.36 11.26
C THR A 7 14.72 3.68 11.33
N ILE A 8 13.45 3.72 10.94
CA ILE A 8 12.66 4.95 11.04
C ILE A 8 12.44 5.32 12.51
N ILE A 9 12.09 4.35 13.36
CA ILE A 9 11.84 4.59 14.78
C ILE A 9 13.12 5.02 15.50
N SER A 10 14.29 4.50 15.12
CA SER A 10 15.57 4.89 15.73
C SER A 10 15.96 6.34 15.42
N VAL A 11 15.64 6.85 14.23
CA VAL A 11 15.96 8.22 13.80
C VAL A 11 14.84 9.21 14.14
N PHE A 12 13.59 8.77 14.07
CA PHE A 12 12.39 9.57 14.32
C PHE A 12 11.48 8.87 15.34
N PRO A 13 11.78 8.94 16.65
CA PRO A 13 11.05 8.19 17.67
C PRO A 13 9.55 8.50 17.76
N ASN A 14 9.16 9.70 17.36
CA ASN A 14 7.77 10.14 17.37
C ASN A 14 7.02 9.84 16.06
N ALA A 15 7.68 9.27 15.05
CA ALA A 15 7.05 8.95 13.77
C ALA A 15 6.22 7.67 13.89
N GLN A 16 4.97 7.75 13.46
CA GLN A 16 4.10 6.58 13.37
C GLN A 16 4.39 5.83 12.05
N VAL A 17 4.94 4.63 12.15
CA VAL A 17 5.24 3.79 10.98
C VAL A 17 4.01 2.97 10.62
N GLN A 18 3.50 3.18 9.40
CA GLN A 18 2.35 2.47 8.86
C GLN A 18 2.73 1.63 7.64
N LEU A 19 2.24 0.39 7.59
CA LEU A 19 2.32 -0.46 6.42
C LEU A 19 1.24 -0.08 5.41
N CYS A 20 1.70 0.25 4.21
CA CYS A 20 0.84 0.73 3.13
C CYS A 20 -0.28 -0.27 2.78
N ILE A 21 -1.54 0.18 2.94
CA ILE A 21 -2.77 -0.57 2.62
C ILE A 21 -2.76 -1.11 1.20
N VAL A 22 -2.25 -0.33 0.25
CA VAL A 22 -2.16 -0.73 -1.16
C VAL A 22 -1.31 -1.99 -1.32
N HIS A 23 -0.17 -2.05 -0.62
CA HIS A 23 0.70 -3.21 -0.67
C HIS A 23 0.07 -4.41 0.06
N MET A 24 -0.66 -4.19 1.16
CA MET A 24 -1.45 -5.23 1.82
C MET A 24 -2.50 -5.84 0.89
N VAL A 25 -3.29 -5.01 0.21
CA VAL A 25 -4.30 -5.46 -0.76
C VAL A 25 -3.65 -6.18 -1.94
N ARG A 26 -2.62 -5.60 -2.56
CA ARG A 26 -1.90 -6.23 -3.69
C ARG A 26 -1.28 -7.56 -3.30
N ASN A 27 -0.71 -7.68 -2.10
CA ASN A 27 -0.16 -8.94 -1.61
C ASN A 27 -1.26 -10.00 -1.39
N SER A 28 -2.43 -9.57 -0.90
CA SER A 28 -3.59 -10.45 -0.73
C SER A 28 -4.07 -11.01 -2.07
N LEU A 29 -4.14 -10.19 -3.13
CA LEU A 29 -4.61 -10.60 -4.46
C LEU A 29 -3.69 -11.59 -5.20
N LYS A 30 -2.46 -11.82 -4.73
CA LYS A 30 -1.55 -12.82 -5.30
C LYS A 30 -2.04 -14.24 -5.10
N TRP A 31 -2.78 -14.49 -4.02
CA TRP A 31 -3.30 -15.82 -3.67
C TRP A 31 -4.61 -16.16 -4.38
N VAL A 32 -5.27 -15.16 -4.97
CA VAL A 32 -6.70 -15.22 -5.34
C VAL A 32 -6.87 -15.30 -6.85
N SER A 33 -7.72 -16.23 -7.27
CA SER A 33 -8.12 -16.37 -8.68
C SER A 33 -8.80 -15.09 -9.20
N TYR A 34 -8.61 -14.78 -10.50
CA TYR A 34 -9.15 -13.54 -11.09
C TYR A 34 -10.66 -13.37 -10.86
N LYS A 35 -11.43 -14.48 -10.91
CA LYS A 35 -12.88 -14.50 -10.72
C LYS A 35 -13.32 -13.99 -9.34
N GLN A 36 -12.57 -14.30 -8.29
CA GLN A 36 -12.91 -13.95 -6.90
C GLN A 36 -12.32 -12.61 -6.45
N ARG A 37 -11.37 -12.02 -7.19
CA ARG A 37 -10.69 -10.77 -6.80
C ARG A 37 -11.64 -9.63 -6.52
N LYS A 38 -12.69 -9.46 -7.35
CA LYS A 38 -13.63 -8.35 -7.19
C LYS A 38 -14.34 -8.40 -5.84
N GLU A 39 -14.83 -9.58 -5.49
CA GLU A 39 -15.53 -9.83 -4.22
C GLU A 39 -14.57 -9.67 -3.03
N LEU A 40 -13.40 -10.29 -3.10
CA LEU A 40 -12.40 -10.21 -2.04
C LEU A 40 -11.94 -8.77 -1.78
N VAL A 41 -11.80 -7.94 -2.81
CA VAL A 41 -11.47 -6.51 -2.64
C VAL A 41 -12.59 -5.75 -1.92
N VAL A 42 -13.85 -6.11 -2.11
CA VAL A 42 -14.97 -5.49 -1.36
C VAL A 42 -14.85 -5.81 0.12
N ASP A 43 -14.56 -7.07 0.46
CA ASP A 43 -14.44 -7.49 1.85
C ASP A 43 -13.18 -6.89 2.50
N LEU A 44 -12.04 -6.83 1.78
CA LEU A 44 -10.85 -6.12 2.27
C LEU A 44 -11.12 -4.62 2.48
N LYS A 45 -11.92 -3.98 1.61
CA LYS A 45 -12.32 -2.57 1.78
C LYS A 45 -13.09 -2.34 3.06
N ALA A 46 -13.91 -3.30 3.49
CA ALA A 46 -14.65 -3.18 4.76
C ALA A 46 -13.70 -3.00 5.94
N ILE A 47 -12.54 -3.67 5.93
CA ILE A 47 -11.51 -3.55 6.97
C ILE A 47 -10.94 -2.12 7.00
N TYR A 48 -10.32 -1.66 5.92
CA TYR A 48 -9.56 -0.40 5.94
C TYR A 48 -10.41 0.86 5.69
N LYS A 49 -11.70 0.72 5.36
CA LYS A 49 -12.65 1.84 5.33
C LYS A 49 -13.53 1.90 6.58
N SER A 50 -13.26 1.06 7.59
CA SER A 50 -14.00 1.07 8.84
C SER A 50 -13.89 2.43 9.56
N PRO A 51 -14.93 2.84 10.30
CA PRO A 51 -14.93 4.11 11.01
C PRO A 51 -14.04 4.07 12.26
N SER A 52 -13.89 2.91 12.90
CA SER A 52 -13.09 2.68 14.11
C SER A 52 -12.28 1.37 14.02
N GLU A 53 -11.32 1.20 14.93
CA GLU A 53 -10.50 0.00 15.02
C GLU A 53 -11.34 -1.24 15.38
N GLU A 54 -12.33 -1.10 16.27
CA GLU A 54 -13.19 -2.19 16.70
C GLU A 54 -14.00 -2.75 15.52
N ILE A 55 -14.53 -1.85 14.68
CA ILE A 55 -15.26 -2.24 13.47
C ILE A 55 -14.32 -2.84 12.43
N ALA A 56 -13.08 -2.32 12.31
CA ALA A 56 -12.08 -2.89 11.42
C ALA A 56 -11.70 -4.31 11.84
N LYS A 57 -11.53 -4.56 13.14
CA LYS A 57 -11.20 -5.87 13.69
C LYS A 57 -12.33 -6.86 13.46
N LYS A 58 -13.58 -6.47 13.74
CA LYS A 58 -14.76 -7.27 13.40
C LYS A 58 -14.81 -7.58 11.89
N SER A 59 -14.54 -6.59 11.04
CA SER A 59 -14.51 -6.79 9.59
C SER A 59 -13.41 -7.78 9.16
N LEU A 60 -12.26 -7.79 9.84
CA LEU A 60 -11.20 -8.77 9.61
C LEU A 60 -11.59 -10.19 10.07
N ASP A 61 -12.36 -10.29 11.17
CA ASP A 61 -12.89 -11.58 11.63
C ASP A 61 -13.97 -12.13 10.69
N ASP A 62 -14.88 -11.27 10.24
CA ASP A 62 -15.89 -11.58 9.21
C ASP A 62 -15.20 -12.01 7.89
N PHE A 63 -14.15 -11.28 7.48
CA PHE A 63 -13.32 -11.65 6.33
C PHE A 63 -12.71 -13.04 6.50
N SER A 64 -12.13 -13.33 7.66
CA SER A 64 -11.49 -14.62 7.93
C SER A 64 -12.46 -15.78 7.89
N THR A 65 -13.66 -15.61 8.46
CA THR A 65 -14.72 -16.61 8.45
C THR A 65 -15.12 -16.99 7.01
N LYS A 66 -15.15 -16.01 6.12
CA LYS A 66 -15.53 -16.20 4.72
C LYS A 66 -14.41 -16.81 3.87
N TRP A 67 -13.17 -16.35 4.05
CA TRP A 67 -12.08 -16.61 3.10
C TRP A 67 -11.03 -17.61 3.58
N ASP A 68 -10.91 -17.90 4.88
CA ASP A 68 -9.81 -18.72 5.40
C ASP A 68 -9.85 -20.18 4.97
N SER A 69 -11.03 -20.70 4.58
CA SER A 69 -11.14 -22.05 4.03
C SER A 69 -10.38 -22.22 2.70
N GLN A 70 -10.24 -21.14 1.93
CA GLN A 70 -9.54 -21.14 0.62
C GLN A 70 -8.20 -20.39 0.69
N TYR A 71 -8.15 -19.29 1.44
CA TYR A 71 -7.06 -18.31 1.42
C TYR A 71 -6.61 -17.90 2.84
N PRO A 72 -6.26 -18.85 3.73
CA PRO A 72 -5.96 -18.56 5.15
C PRO A 72 -4.74 -17.63 5.34
N MET A 73 -3.84 -17.61 4.35
CA MET A 73 -2.65 -16.75 4.39
C MET A 73 -2.99 -15.26 4.33
N ILE A 74 -4.15 -14.89 3.79
CA ILE A 74 -4.55 -13.48 3.69
C ILE A 74 -4.86 -12.94 5.08
N SER A 75 -5.84 -13.51 5.79
CA SER A 75 -6.19 -13.03 7.13
C SER A 75 -5.01 -13.12 8.10
N LYS A 76 -4.21 -14.20 8.02
CA LYS A 76 -2.98 -14.37 8.79
C LYS A 76 -2.00 -13.21 8.57
N SER A 77 -1.79 -12.82 7.31
CA SER A 77 -0.92 -11.69 6.97
C SER A 77 -1.47 -10.35 7.48
N TRP A 78 -2.78 -10.15 7.48
CA TRP A 78 -3.37 -8.92 8.02
C TRP A 78 -3.26 -8.87 9.55
N ARG A 79 -3.53 -9.98 10.24
CA ARG A 79 -3.39 -10.10 11.69
C ARG A 79 -1.94 -9.92 12.15
N SER A 80 -0.97 -10.53 11.47
CA SER A 80 0.44 -10.41 11.82
C SER A 80 1.01 -9.00 11.63
N ASN A 81 0.34 -8.17 10.84
CA ASN A 81 0.75 -6.80 10.53
C ASN A 81 -0.21 -5.76 11.11
N TRP A 82 -1.15 -6.17 11.98
CA TRP A 82 -2.27 -5.34 12.43
C TRP A 82 -1.82 -4.01 13.03
N ASP A 83 -0.86 -4.07 13.95
CA ASP A 83 -0.34 -2.90 14.68
C ASP A 83 0.33 -1.89 13.75
N SER A 84 0.83 -2.33 12.60
CA SER A 84 1.38 -1.44 11.57
C SER A 84 0.34 -1.02 10.54
N VAL A 85 -0.80 -1.70 10.44
CA VAL A 85 -1.85 -1.42 9.44
C VAL A 85 -2.90 -0.47 9.99
N ILE A 86 -3.36 -0.64 11.22
CA ILE A 86 -4.43 0.13 11.84
C ILE A 86 -4.17 1.59 12.19
N PRO A 87 -2.95 2.01 12.57
CA PRO A 87 -2.65 3.38 12.96
C PRO A 87 -3.32 4.50 12.15
N PHE A 88 -3.45 4.33 10.84
CA PHE A 88 -4.06 5.33 9.97
C PHE A 88 -5.56 5.60 10.24
N LEU A 89 -6.28 4.71 10.92
CA LEU A 89 -7.68 4.95 11.31
C LEU A 89 -7.81 6.08 12.33
N ALA A 90 -6.75 6.45 13.05
CA ALA A 90 -6.76 7.61 13.93
C ALA A 90 -6.90 8.94 13.16
N TYR A 91 -6.56 8.98 11.86
CA TYR A 91 -6.70 10.18 11.06
C TYR A 91 -8.15 10.46 10.64
N PRO A 92 -8.52 11.73 10.35
CA PRO A 92 -9.81 12.06 9.76
C PRO A 92 -10.06 11.40 8.38
N PRO A 93 -11.32 11.13 7.99
CA PRO A 93 -11.63 10.39 6.75
C PRO A 93 -11.03 10.96 5.46
N ASN A 94 -10.91 12.29 5.34
CA ASN A 94 -10.29 12.94 4.21
C ASN A 94 -8.79 12.61 4.08
N ILE A 95 -8.09 12.45 5.21
CA ILE A 95 -6.68 12.04 5.25
C ILE A 95 -6.55 10.54 4.99
N ARG A 96 -7.43 9.70 5.57
CA ARG A 96 -7.43 8.24 5.31
C ARG A 96 -7.49 7.93 3.82
N LYS A 97 -8.30 8.68 3.06
CA LYS A 97 -8.41 8.54 1.60
C LYS A 97 -7.09 8.75 0.89
N ALA A 98 -6.27 9.71 1.31
CA ALA A 98 -4.94 9.91 0.73
C ALA A 98 -4.00 8.72 1.03
N ILE A 99 -4.17 8.04 2.16
CA ILE A 99 -3.33 6.92 2.61
C ILE A 99 -3.61 5.62 1.84
N TYR A 100 -4.89 5.27 1.65
CA TYR A 100 -5.27 4.01 0.96
C TYR A 100 -5.52 4.16 -0.54
N THR A 101 -5.36 5.36 -1.10
CA THR A 101 -5.42 5.56 -2.56
C THR A 101 -4.02 5.62 -3.14
N THR A 102 -3.88 5.03 -4.32
CA THR A 102 -2.61 5.04 -5.06
C THR A 102 -2.49 6.18 -6.04
N ASN A 103 -3.54 6.95 -6.29
CA ASN A 103 -3.62 7.84 -7.45
C ASN A 103 -2.40 8.75 -7.63
N ALA A 104 -1.91 9.38 -6.57
CA ALA A 104 -0.73 10.23 -6.64
C ALA A 104 0.54 9.45 -6.98
N ILE A 105 0.76 8.32 -6.28
CA ILE A 105 1.94 7.45 -6.48
C ILE A 105 1.89 6.75 -7.85
N GLU A 106 0.72 6.29 -8.28
CA GLU A 106 0.49 5.65 -9.58
C GLU A 106 0.64 6.65 -10.72
N SER A 107 0.10 7.86 -10.58
CA SER A 107 0.29 8.95 -11.55
C SER A 107 1.78 9.27 -11.70
N MET A 108 2.50 9.41 -10.58
CA MET A 108 3.94 9.65 -10.59
C MET A 108 4.70 8.51 -11.27
N ASN A 109 4.46 7.26 -10.84
CA ASN A 109 5.09 6.08 -11.42
C ASN A 109 4.77 5.90 -12.91
N MET A 110 3.55 6.22 -13.34
CA MET A 110 3.17 6.21 -14.75
C MET A 110 3.97 7.23 -15.55
N GLY A 111 4.11 8.46 -15.03
CA GLY A 111 4.93 9.50 -15.64
C GLY A 111 6.39 9.06 -15.82
N LEU A 112 6.99 8.51 -14.75
CA LEU A 112 8.35 7.98 -14.79
C LEU A 112 8.49 6.83 -15.80
N ARG A 113 7.56 5.85 -15.77
CA ARG A 113 7.55 4.73 -16.72
C ARG A 113 7.47 5.19 -18.17
N LYS A 114 6.65 6.21 -18.46
CA LYS A 114 6.53 6.77 -19.80
C LYS A 114 7.86 7.34 -20.32
N ILE A 115 8.62 8.00 -19.45
CA ILE A 115 9.89 8.63 -19.80
C ILE A 115 10.98 7.58 -20.03
N ILE A 116 11.04 6.54 -19.19
CA ILE A 116 12.03 5.47 -19.35
C ILE A 116 11.67 4.47 -20.45
N LYS A 117 10.40 4.34 -20.86
CA LYS A 117 9.96 3.35 -21.86
C LYS A 117 10.73 3.44 -23.19
N ASN A 118 11.17 4.65 -23.58
CA ASN A 118 11.91 4.88 -24.81
C ASN A 118 13.44 4.81 -24.62
N ARG A 119 13.92 4.37 -23.45
CA ARG A 119 15.33 4.17 -23.13
C ARG A 119 15.58 2.67 -22.97
N GLY A 120 16.34 2.07 -23.89
CA GLY A 120 16.68 0.65 -23.83
C GLY A 120 17.65 0.30 -22.70
N SER A 121 18.67 1.14 -22.49
CA SER A 121 19.63 1.03 -21.40
C SER A 121 20.13 2.41 -20.97
N PHE A 122 20.75 2.47 -19.79
CA PHE A 122 21.48 3.64 -19.31
C PHE A 122 22.98 3.34 -19.30
N PRO A 123 23.84 4.30 -19.66
CA PRO A 123 25.29 4.10 -19.66
C PRO A 123 25.90 3.99 -18.25
N ASN A 124 25.25 4.59 -17.25
CA ASN A 124 25.60 4.51 -15.84
C ASN A 124 24.42 4.94 -14.96
N ASP A 125 24.55 4.76 -13.65
CA ASP A 125 23.52 5.11 -12.67
C ASP A 125 23.23 6.61 -12.62
N GLU A 126 24.25 7.45 -12.79
CA GLU A 126 24.10 8.92 -12.82
C GLU A 126 23.19 9.38 -13.95
N ALA A 127 23.32 8.78 -15.14
CA ALA A 127 22.45 9.08 -16.28
C ALA A 127 20.99 8.71 -16.00
N ALA A 128 20.76 7.57 -15.32
CA ALA A 128 19.43 7.17 -14.89
C ALA A 128 18.85 8.15 -13.85
N ILE A 129 19.63 8.48 -12.82
CA ILE A 129 19.24 9.42 -11.76
C ILE A 129 18.93 10.80 -12.35
N LYS A 130 19.77 11.33 -13.23
CA LYS A 130 19.56 12.63 -13.89
C LYS A 130 18.26 12.67 -14.68
N LEU A 131 17.95 11.61 -15.43
CA LEU A 131 16.69 11.54 -16.18
C LEU A 131 15.48 11.51 -15.25
N LEU A 132 15.51 10.68 -14.19
CA LEU A 132 14.43 10.59 -13.22
C LEU A 132 14.25 11.92 -12.45
N TYR A 133 15.34 12.59 -12.09
CA TYR A 133 15.29 13.91 -11.46
C TYR A 133 14.61 14.96 -12.36
N LEU A 134 15.03 15.05 -13.63
CA LEU A 134 14.43 15.99 -14.59
C LEU A 134 12.94 15.67 -14.84
N ALA A 135 12.59 14.39 -14.90
CA ALA A 135 11.21 13.93 -15.00
C ALA A 135 10.35 14.43 -13.82
N LEU A 136 10.84 14.21 -12.60
CA LEU A 136 10.16 14.63 -11.37
C LEU A 136 9.99 16.16 -11.31
N ASN A 137 11.05 16.92 -11.63
CA ASN A 137 11.02 18.39 -11.63
C ASN A 137 10.04 18.95 -12.67
N ASN A 138 9.91 18.31 -13.83
CA ASN A 138 8.92 18.71 -14.84
C ASN A 138 7.49 18.38 -14.40
N MET A 139 7.29 17.27 -13.69
CA MET A 139 5.99 16.87 -13.17
C MET A 139 5.53 17.77 -12.02
N SER A 140 6.44 18.23 -11.15
CA SER A 140 6.09 19.10 -10.02
C SER A 140 5.72 20.53 -10.41
N LYS A 141 6.02 20.95 -11.64
CA LYS A 141 5.66 22.28 -12.19
C LYS A 141 4.27 22.32 -12.81
N LYS A 142 3.59 21.18 -12.94
CA LYS A 142 2.21 21.06 -13.41
C LYS A 142 1.25 21.07 -12.23
#